data_AF-A0A8B8E0Z0-F1
#
_entry.id   AF-A0A8B8E0Z0-F1
#
_cell.length_a   1.000
_cell.length_b   1.000
_cell.length_c   1.000
_cell.angle_alpha   90.00
_cell.angle_beta   90.00
_cell.angle_gamma   90.00
#
_symmetry.space_group_name_H-M   'P 1'
#
loop_
_entity.id
_entity.type
_entity.pdbx_description
1 polymer ?
#
loop_
_entity_poly.entity_id
_entity_poly.type
_entity_poly.pdbx_seq_one_letter_code
_entity_poly.pdbx_strand_id
1 'polypeptide(L)'
;MSCLKKSLRQVHRLSNGLFACQRKGYSEKKPKKPSFGSFGNLRLEPEFTGNMPDDEKTPFTAINKLLNFIEADFSLSSMRNYARHMINLEEIKSQTLDDDTKNRLGVDLAAAQMVLQTGGRVQFAGVDRWIERKGNSSSLPNYRVPDLRLQVVDFTNTKIIYEGLKSLEGTSIKMLILKNCENIDDFCLSRLYLFSDTLEFLDISGCSLVTDNGLGALYKLKNLKYVRMNDLPNAGSKSSVGNLLLNENPNLVVLSEDLHLDEYIPKSSPKEQDRSVSEDLSAPDSSKQPQGQTQTHSEKS
;
A
#
# COMPACT_ATOMS: atom_id res chain seq x y z
N MET A 1 -13.84 24.29 -19.83
CA MET A 1 -13.32 22.98 -19.37
C MET A 1 -12.74 22.06 -20.46
N SER A 2 -13.14 22.18 -21.74
CA SER A 2 -12.62 21.32 -22.82
C SER A 2 -11.16 21.63 -23.22
N CYS A 3 -10.74 22.90 -23.14
CA CYS A 3 -9.35 23.30 -23.41
C CYS A 3 -8.36 22.80 -22.35
N LEU A 4 -8.70 22.89 -21.06
CA LEU A 4 -7.83 22.36 -19.98
C LEU A 4 -7.57 20.86 -20.13
N LYS A 5 -8.61 20.08 -20.50
CA LYS A 5 -8.49 18.64 -20.76
C LYS A 5 -7.66 18.31 -22.01
N LYS A 6 -7.53 19.22 -22.97
CA LYS A 6 -6.68 19.06 -24.16
C LYS A 6 -5.22 19.40 -23.83
N SER A 7 -4.98 20.46 -23.09
CA SER A 7 -3.64 20.88 -22.65
C SER A 7 -2.99 19.85 -21.70
N LEU A 8 -3.75 19.31 -20.74
CA LEU A 8 -3.26 18.23 -19.86
C LEU A 8 -2.90 16.96 -20.64
N ARG A 9 -3.65 16.60 -21.70
CA ARG A 9 -3.30 15.46 -22.56
C ARG A 9 -2.04 15.70 -23.38
N GLN A 10 -1.77 16.94 -23.79
CA GLN A 10 -0.55 17.30 -24.49
C GLN A 10 0.67 17.20 -23.57
N VAL A 11 0.56 17.70 -22.33
CA VAL A 11 1.62 17.58 -21.32
C VAL A 11 1.89 16.10 -20.99
N HIS A 12 0.84 15.29 -20.85
CA HIS A 12 0.98 13.85 -20.60
C HIS A 12 1.62 13.09 -21.78
N ARG A 13 1.39 13.52 -23.03
CA ARG A 13 2.06 12.97 -24.23
C ARG A 13 3.53 13.34 -24.30
N LEU A 14 3.89 14.57 -23.92
CA LEU A 14 5.28 15.03 -23.91
C LEU A 14 6.10 14.36 -22.80
N SER A 15 5.51 14.19 -21.61
CA SER A 15 6.09 13.40 -20.52
C SER A 15 6.36 11.96 -20.95
N ASN A 16 5.35 11.28 -21.52
CA ASN A 16 5.50 9.90 -21.99
C ASN A 16 6.51 9.77 -23.16
N GLY A 17 6.65 10.80 -24.00
CA GLY A 17 7.66 10.86 -25.06
C GLY A 17 9.09 10.96 -24.52
N LEU A 18 9.31 11.78 -23.48
CA LEU A 18 10.60 11.86 -22.79
C LEU A 18 11.00 10.53 -22.14
N PHE A 19 10.06 9.88 -21.44
CA PHE A 19 10.31 8.56 -20.83
C PHE A 19 10.50 7.44 -21.87
N ALA A 20 9.91 7.56 -23.07
CA ALA A 20 10.14 6.61 -24.17
C ALA A 20 11.54 6.75 -24.80
N CYS A 21 12.09 7.97 -24.87
CA CYS A 21 13.48 8.20 -25.30
C CYS A 21 14.50 7.63 -24.30
N GLN A 22 14.16 7.58 -23.01
CA GLN A 22 15.04 7.03 -21.97
C GLN A 22 15.05 5.49 -21.92
N ARG A 23 14.02 4.81 -22.48
CA ARG A 23 13.95 3.33 -22.54
C ARG A 23 14.59 2.72 -23.79
N LYS A 24 14.85 3.49 -24.85
CA LYS A 24 15.61 3.01 -26.02
C LYS A 24 17.10 3.24 -25.79
N GLY A 25 17.75 2.26 -25.16
CA GLY A 25 19.20 2.21 -25.02
C GLY A 25 19.88 2.28 -26.40
N TYR A 26 20.63 3.35 -26.63
CA TYR A 26 21.55 3.42 -27.76
C TYR A 26 22.87 2.75 -27.35
N SER A 27 23.00 1.52 -27.83
CA SER A 27 24.24 0.73 -27.89
C SER A 27 25.36 1.52 -28.56
N GLU A 28 26.54 1.50 -27.94
CA GLU A 28 27.82 1.90 -28.51
C GLU A 28 28.09 1.17 -29.84
N LYS A 29 28.26 1.90 -30.95
CA LYS A 29 29.07 1.45 -32.09
C LYS A 29 29.89 2.63 -32.63
N LYS A 30 31.22 2.43 -32.63
CA LYS A 30 32.27 3.42 -32.95
C LYS A 30 32.17 3.98 -34.38
N PRO A 31 32.39 5.28 -34.61
CA PRO A 31 32.45 5.85 -35.95
C PRO A 31 33.77 5.51 -36.66
N LYS A 32 33.68 5.20 -37.96
CA LYS A 32 34.83 5.05 -38.87
C LYS A 32 35.48 6.43 -39.13
N LYS A 33 36.81 6.47 -39.17
CA LYS A 33 37.64 7.67 -39.35
C LYS A 33 37.44 8.32 -40.74
N PRO A 34 37.33 9.66 -40.85
CA PRO A 34 37.54 10.38 -42.10
C PRO A 34 39.01 10.82 -42.26
N SER A 35 39.49 10.80 -43.49
CA SER A 35 40.84 11.20 -43.93
C SER A 35 41.01 12.73 -43.98
N PHE A 36 42.24 13.17 -43.68
CA PHE A 36 42.68 14.57 -43.63
C PHE A 36 42.72 15.26 -45.00
N GLY A 37 42.30 16.53 -45.03
CA GLY A 37 42.52 17.49 -46.11
C GLY A 37 42.37 18.92 -45.57
N SER A 38 43.51 19.57 -45.34
CA SER A 38 43.77 20.95 -44.89
C SER A 38 42.64 21.99 -45.02
N PHE A 39 42.18 22.53 -43.88
CA PHE A 39 41.62 23.88 -43.79
C PHE A 39 42.16 24.57 -42.51
N GLY A 40 42.52 25.84 -42.65
CA GLY A 40 43.23 26.64 -41.65
C GLY A 40 42.47 26.86 -40.34
N ASN A 41 43.25 27.26 -39.33
CA ASN A 41 42.86 27.57 -37.95
C ASN A 41 41.41 28.04 -37.77
N LEU A 42 40.55 27.15 -37.24
CA LEU A 42 39.31 27.53 -36.57
C LEU A 42 39.47 27.21 -35.08
N ARG A 43 39.92 28.23 -34.36
CA ARG A 43 39.81 28.35 -32.91
C ARG A 43 38.31 28.35 -32.59
N LEU A 44 37.81 27.32 -31.92
CA LEU A 44 36.44 27.30 -31.39
C LEU A 44 36.42 28.24 -30.17
N GLU A 45 36.12 29.51 -30.42
CA GLU A 45 35.71 30.42 -29.34
C GLU A 45 34.27 30.07 -28.90
N PRO A 46 33.92 30.26 -27.61
CA PRO A 46 32.59 30.02 -27.10
C PRO A 46 31.68 31.19 -27.51
N GLU A 47 31.18 31.19 -28.73
CA GLU A 47 30.13 32.13 -29.13
C GLU A 47 28.75 31.65 -28.63
N PHE A 48 28.52 31.82 -27.33
CA PHE A 48 27.18 32.09 -26.82
C PHE A 48 27.21 33.36 -25.98
N THR A 49 27.67 34.44 -26.60
CA THR A 49 27.56 35.81 -26.10
C THR A 49 26.63 36.57 -27.04
N GLY A 50 25.33 36.35 -26.88
CA GLY A 50 24.30 37.11 -27.56
C GLY A 50 23.01 36.95 -26.81
N ASN A 51 22.45 38.06 -26.31
CA ASN A 51 21.07 38.06 -25.86
C ASN A 51 20.21 37.47 -26.99
N MET A 52 19.47 36.43 -26.66
CA MET A 52 18.61 35.72 -27.61
C MET A 52 17.58 36.73 -28.16
N PRO A 53 17.37 36.83 -29.49
CA PRO A 53 16.43 37.79 -30.03
C PRO A 53 15.01 37.47 -29.55
N ASP A 54 14.37 38.46 -28.91
CA ASP A 54 12.98 38.45 -28.46
C ASP A 54 12.01 38.53 -29.65
N ASP A 55 12.14 37.63 -30.62
CA ASP A 55 11.22 37.52 -31.74
C ASP A 55 10.05 36.62 -31.35
N GLU A 56 8.83 37.17 -31.36
CA GLU A 56 7.56 36.49 -31.04
C GLU A 56 7.23 35.26 -31.91
N LYS A 57 8.08 34.91 -32.87
CA LYS A 57 7.87 33.84 -33.85
C LYS A 57 8.51 32.50 -33.48
N THR A 58 9.30 32.42 -32.41
CA THR A 58 9.85 31.11 -32.02
C THR A 58 8.81 30.28 -31.24
N PRO A 59 8.65 28.99 -31.55
CA PRO A 59 7.70 28.12 -30.84
C PRO A 59 8.01 28.00 -29.35
N PHE A 60 9.25 28.30 -28.94
CA PHE A 60 9.68 28.31 -27.54
C PHE A 60 9.17 29.53 -26.76
N THR A 61 9.01 30.71 -27.38
CA THR A 61 8.43 31.89 -26.72
C THR A 61 6.95 31.70 -26.41
N ALA A 62 6.19 31.04 -27.28
CA ALA A 62 4.79 30.70 -27.05
C ALA A 62 4.65 29.66 -25.93
N ILE A 63 5.54 28.66 -25.88
CA ILE A 63 5.60 27.67 -24.81
C ILE A 63 6.00 28.35 -23.49
N ASN A 64 7.04 29.19 -23.47
CA ASN A 64 7.45 29.92 -22.27
C ASN A 64 6.40 30.92 -21.79
N LYS A 65 5.71 31.65 -22.68
CA LYS A 65 4.55 32.49 -22.32
C LYS A 65 3.43 31.63 -21.73
N LEU A 66 3.14 30.45 -22.27
CA LEU A 66 2.15 29.51 -21.71
C LEU A 66 2.56 28.96 -20.35
N LEU A 67 3.83 28.57 -20.18
CA LEU A 67 4.34 28.03 -18.92
C LEU A 67 4.38 29.11 -17.83
N ASN A 68 4.76 30.34 -18.19
CA ASN A 68 4.73 31.51 -17.30
C ASN A 68 3.30 31.97 -16.99
N PHE A 69 2.37 31.92 -17.96
CA PHE A 69 0.94 32.22 -17.76
C PHE A 69 0.25 31.19 -16.84
N ILE A 70 0.79 29.97 -16.75
CA ILE A 70 0.28 28.91 -15.86
C ILE A 70 0.98 28.96 -14.49
N GLU A 71 1.95 29.86 -14.26
CA GLU A 71 2.82 29.86 -13.06
C GLU A 71 3.41 28.47 -12.76
N ALA A 72 3.66 27.68 -13.81
CA ALA A 72 4.16 26.33 -13.63
C ALA A 72 5.67 26.38 -13.35
N ASP A 73 6.03 26.27 -12.08
CA ASP A 73 7.42 26.16 -11.65
C ASP A 73 8.00 24.78 -12.01
N PHE A 74 8.86 24.75 -13.04
CA PHE A 74 9.61 23.57 -13.47
C PHE A 74 10.97 23.43 -12.78
N SER A 75 11.22 24.16 -11.68
CA SER A 75 12.38 23.94 -10.83
C SER A 75 12.54 22.46 -10.50
N LEU A 76 13.78 21.97 -10.41
CA LEU A 76 14.09 20.61 -9.97
C LEU A 76 13.43 20.27 -8.63
N SER A 77 13.32 21.26 -7.74
CA SER A 77 12.62 21.12 -6.45
C SER A 77 11.12 20.90 -6.64
N SER A 78 10.50 21.68 -7.53
CA SER A 78 9.06 21.61 -7.82
C SER A 78 8.71 20.34 -8.59
N MET A 79 9.55 19.89 -9.52
CA MET A 79 9.44 18.58 -10.16
C MET A 79 9.61 17.42 -9.16
N ARG A 80 10.59 17.50 -8.23
CA ARG A 80 10.76 16.49 -7.18
C ARG A 80 9.55 16.45 -6.24
N ASN A 81 9.03 17.60 -5.86
CA ASN A 81 7.82 17.70 -5.03
C ASN A 81 6.60 17.14 -5.75
N TYR A 82 6.45 17.43 -7.05
CA TYR A 82 5.41 16.84 -7.89
C TYR A 82 5.54 15.32 -7.99
N ALA A 83 6.73 14.79 -8.23
CA ALA A 83 6.97 13.35 -8.27
C ALA A 83 6.63 12.68 -6.93
N ARG A 84 7.05 13.29 -5.80
CA ARG A 84 6.69 12.81 -4.46
C ARG A 84 5.18 12.85 -4.24
N HIS A 85 4.51 13.92 -4.66
CA HIS A 85 3.06 14.04 -4.58
C HIS A 85 2.36 12.94 -5.39
N MET A 86 2.84 12.65 -6.59
CA MET A 86 2.30 11.56 -7.41
C MET A 86 2.48 10.19 -6.76
N ILE A 87 3.63 9.91 -6.15
CA ILE A 87 3.86 8.67 -5.39
C ILE A 87 2.88 8.57 -4.22
N ASN A 88 2.72 9.63 -3.44
CA ASN A 88 1.77 9.66 -2.32
C ASN A 88 0.32 9.43 -2.79
N LEU A 89 -0.07 10.00 -3.93
CA LEU A 89 -1.39 9.77 -4.53
C LEU A 89 -1.58 8.31 -4.98
N GLU A 90 -0.53 7.67 -5.48
CA GLU A 90 -0.56 6.24 -5.82
C GLU A 90 -0.67 5.38 -4.56
N GLU A 91 0.08 5.69 -3.50
CA GLU A 91 -0.02 5.02 -2.20
C GLU A 91 -1.44 5.13 -1.63
N ILE A 92 -2.03 6.33 -1.62
CA ILE A 92 -3.42 6.56 -1.20
C ILE A 92 -4.39 5.69 -2.01
N LYS A 93 -4.30 5.73 -3.34
CA LYS A 93 -5.20 4.97 -4.22
C LYS A 93 -5.06 3.45 -4.04
N SER A 94 -3.84 2.97 -3.77
CA SER A 94 -3.59 1.55 -3.57
C SER A 94 -4.21 1.00 -2.29
N GLN A 95 -4.43 1.87 -1.30
CA GLN A 95 -4.99 1.49 0.00
C GLN A 95 -6.49 1.81 0.11
N THR A 96 -7.07 2.54 -0.85
CA THR A 96 -8.52 2.78 -0.92
C THR A 96 -9.24 1.63 -1.62
N LEU A 97 -10.27 1.08 -0.97
CA LEU A 97 -11.19 0.12 -1.60
C LEU A 97 -12.36 0.81 -2.28
N ASP A 98 -12.60 0.44 -3.53
CA ASP A 98 -13.77 0.81 -4.32
C ASP A 98 -15.02 0.04 -3.88
N ASP A 99 -16.16 0.71 -3.90
CA ASP A 99 -17.44 0.13 -3.49
C ASP A 99 -17.86 -1.03 -4.39
N ASP A 100 -17.48 -0.99 -5.68
CA ASP A 100 -17.74 -2.08 -6.63
C ASP A 100 -17.02 -3.37 -6.22
N THR A 101 -15.75 -3.28 -5.82
CA THR A 101 -15.00 -4.43 -5.30
C THR A 101 -15.56 -4.94 -3.98
N LYS A 102 -15.97 -4.05 -3.06
CA LYS A 102 -16.64 -4.45 -1.81
C LYS A 102 -17.93 -5.21 -2.07
N ASN A 103 -18.74 -4.75 -3.03
CA ASN A 103 -19.99 -5.41 -3.41
C ASN A 103 -19.74 -6.79 -4.05
N ARG A 104 -18.74 -6.87 -4.93
CA ARG A 104 -18.41 -8.11 -5.67
C ARG A 104 -17.76 -9.19 -4.81
N LEU A 105 -16.79 -8.84 -3.97
CA LEU A 105 -16.00 -9.80 -3.19
C LEU A 105 -16.51 -9.99 -1.76
N GLY A 106 -17.21 -8.99 -1.21
CA GLY A 106 -17.46 -8.87 0.23
C GLY A 106 -16.41 -8.00 0.92
N VAL A 107 -16.80 -7.46 2.08
CA VAL A 107 -16.01 -6.50 2.84
C VAL A 107 -14.72 -7.15 3.35
N ASP A 108 -14.81 -8.31 4.00
CA ASP A 108 -13.67 -9.04 4.55
C ASP A 108 -12.64 -9.46 3.49
N LEU A 109 -13.09 -9.98 2.35
CA LEU A 109 -12.20 -10.43 1.28
C LEU A 109 -11.54 -9.24 0.56
N ALA A 110 -12.29 -8.16 0.30
CA ALA A 110 -11.73 -6.94 -0.28
C ALA A 110 -10.69 -6.30 0.66
N ALA A 111 -11.00 -6.20 1.95
CA ALA A 111 -10.07 -5.76 2.98
C ALA A 111 -8.80 -6.60 3.01
N ALA A 112 -8.94 -7.93 2.99
CA ALA A 112 -7.81 -8.85 2.94
C ALA A 112 -6.92 -8.65 1.69
N GLN A 113 -7.53 -8.44 0.52
CA GLN A 113 -6.77 -8.15 -0.71
C GLN A 113 -5.95 -6.87 -0.59
N MET A 114 -6.53 -5.80 -0.04
CA MET A 114 -5.83 -4.53 0.19
C MET A 114 -4.66 -4.71 1.17
N VAL A 115 -4.85 -5.48 2.25
CA VAL A 115 -3.77 -5.76 3.22
C VAL A 115 -2.61 -6.47 2.53
N LEU A 116 -2.89 -7.51 1.73
CA LEU A 116 -1.85 -8.22 0.98
C LEU A 116 -1.15 -7.34 -0.08
N GLN A 117 -1.88 -6.42 -0.72
CA GLN A 117 -1.30 -5.45 -1.66
C GLN A 117 -0.37 -4.47 -0.96
N THR A 118 -0.68 -4.09 0.27
CA THR A 118 0.12 -3.20 1.12
C THR A 118 1.36 -3.90 1.71
N GLY A 119 1.47 -5.22 1.53
CA GLY A 119 2.57 -6.04 2.05
C GLY A 119 2.33 -6.59 3.45
N GLY A 120 1.11 -6.48 3.97
CA GLY A 120 0.70 -7.11 5.21
C GLY A 120 0.31 -8.59 5.03
N ARG A 121 -0.09 -9.20 6.14
CA ARG A 121 -0.60 -10.59 6.19
C ARG A 121 -1.89 -10.66 6.99
N VAL A 122 -2.71 -11.66 6.70
CA VAL A 122 -4.05 -11.80 7.27
C VAL A 122 -4.34 -13.22 7.70
N GLN A 123 -5.31 -13.34 8.61
CA GLN A 123 -5.87 -14.62 9.05
C GLN A 123 -7.40 -14.52 9.10
N PHE A 124 -8.06 -15.55 8.60
CA PHE A 124 -9.52 -15.66 8.65
C PHE A 124 -9.96 -16.56 9.80
N ALA A 125 -11.21 -16.36 10.24
CA ALA A 125 -11.81 -17.19 11.27
C ALA A 125 -11.78 -18.68 10.90
N GLY A 126 -11.32 -19.52 11.83
CA GLY A 126 -11.20 -20.97 11.65
C GLY A 126 -9.96 -21.42 10.86
N VAL A 127 -9.13 -20.50 10.38
CA VAL A 127 -7.92 -20.80 9.61
C VAL A 127 -6.68 -20.40 10.39
N ASP A 128 -5.93 -21.37 10.91
CA ASP A 128 -4.76 -21.08 11.77
C ASP A 128 -3.49 -20.68 10.99
N ARG A 129 -3.54 -20.67 9.66
CA ARG A 129 -2.39 -20.25 8.83
C ARG A 129 -2.45 -18.77 8.47
N TRP A 130 -1.30 -18.13 8.46
CA TRP A 130 -1.12 -16.81 7.87
C TRP A 130 -1.22 -16.86 6.35
N ILE A 131 -1.95 -15.89 5.80
CA ILE A 131 -2.05 -15.66 4.37
C ILE A 131 -1.23 -14.41 4.06
N GLU A 132 -0.27 -14.57 3.17
CA GLU A 132 0.69 -13.54 2.76
C GLU A 132 0.85 -13.57 1.24
N ARG A 133 1.32 -12.45 0.68
CA ARG A 133 1.54 -12.35 -0.75
C ARG A 133 2.83 -13.07 -1.15
N LYS A 134 2.72 -14.16 -1.91
CA LYS A 134 3.86 -14.89 -2.47
C LYS A 134 4.21 -14.33 -3.86
N GLY A 135 5.19 -13.43 -3.93
CA GLY A 135 5.66 -12.84 -5.18
C GLY A 135 4.62 -11.93 -5.83
N ASN A 136 4.17 -12.26 -7.05
CA ASN A 136 3.17 -11.49 -7.79
C ASN A 136 1.74 -12.04 -7.68
N SER A 137 1.55 -13.19 -7.05
CA SER A 137 0.25 -13.84 -6.93
C SER A 137 -0.33 -13.63 -5.52
N SER A 138 -1.54 -13.09 -5.46
CA SER A 138 -2.35 -13.10 -4.25
C SER A 138 -2.89 -14.51 -4.04
N SER A 139 -2.67 -15.10 -2.87
CA SER A 139 -3.22 -16.42 -2.50
C SER A 139 -4.72 -16.39 -2.14
N LEU A 140 -5.43 -15.31 -2.48
CA LEU A 140 -6.84 -15.11 -2.16
C LEU A 140 -7.72 -15.34 -3.40
N PRO A 141 -8.93 -15.87 -3.22
CA PRO A 141 -9.91 -15.99 -4.29
C PRO A 141 -10.33 -14.61 -4.81
N ASN A 142 -10.75 -14.57 -6.08
CA ASN A 142 -11.28 -13.38 -6.75
C ASN A 142 -12.82 -13.39 -6.85
N TYR A 143 -13.47 -14.27 -6.10
CA TYR A 143 -14.92 -14.44 -6.01
C TYR A 143 -15.36 -14.36 -4.54
N ARG A 144 -16.63 -14.05 -4.32
CA ARG A 144 -17.21 -13.96 -2.97
C ARG A 144 -17.27 -15.34 -2.32
N VAL A 145 -16.68 -15.46 -1.14
CA VAL A 145 -16.77 -16.66 -0.29
C VAL A 145 -17.77 -16.37 0.84
N PRO A 146 -18.92 -17.07 0.91
CA PRO A 146 -19.86 -16.93 2.02
C PRO A 146 -19.22 -17.27 3.37
N ASP A 147 -19.68 -16.63 4.44
CA ASP A 147 -19.22 -16.85 5.83
C ASP A 147 -17.73 -16.61 6.11
N LEU A 148 -16.95 -16.11 5.14
CA LEU A 148 -15.55 -15.75 5.35
C LEU A 148 -15.46 -14.47 6.20
N ARG A 149 -14.79 -14.57 7.36
CA ARG A 149 -14.61 -13.45 8.29
C ARG A 149 -13.14 -13.17 8.54
N LEU A 150 -12.72 -11.94 8.31
CA LEU A 150 -11.37 -11.49 8.60
C LEU A 150 -11.22 -11.27 10.11
N GLN A 151 -10.20 -11.89 10.72
CA GLN A 151 -10.07 -11.91 12.17
C GLN A 151 -8.79 -11.25 12.65
N VAL A 152 -7.67 -11.53 11.99
CA VAL A 152 -6.35 -11.00 12.35
C VAL A 152 -5.74 -10.30 11.14
N VAL A 153 -5.22 -9.10 11.39
CA VAL A 153 -4.57 -8.28 10.37
C VAL A 153 -3.23 -7.81 10.91
N ASP A 154 -2.19 -8.02 10.12
CA ASP A 154 -0.83 -7.62 10.46
C ASP A 154 -0.22 -6.76 9.35
N PHE A 155 0.16 -5.55 9.73
CA PHE A 155 0.78 -4.52 8.90
C PHE A 155 2.24 -4.26 9.30
N THR A 156 2.90 -5.19 9.99
CA THR A 156 4.28 -5.02 10.45
C THR A 156 5.21 -4.59 9.31
N ASN A 157 5.95 -3.50 9.53
CA ASN A 157 6.87 -2.89 8.55
C ASN A 157 6.20 -2.44 7.23
N THR A 158 4.91 -2.10 7.24
CA THR A 158 4.22 -1.58 6.05
C THR A 158 4.02 -0.07 6.11
N LYS A 159 3.79 0.55 4.95
CA LYS A 159 3.48 1.98 4.81
C LYS A 159 1.97 2.24 4.85
N ILE A 160 1.29 1.59 5.78
CA ILE A 160 -0.15 1.74 5.97
C ILE A 160 -0.48 3.18 6.39
N ILE A 161 -1.47 3.79 5.74
CA ILE A 161 -2.01 5.11 6.07
C ILE A 161 -3.47 4.99 6.50
N TYR A 162 -4.06 6.11 6.92
CA TYR A 162 -5.45 6.17 7.34
C TYR A 162 -6.42 5.56 6.31
N GLU A 163 -6.23 5.81 5.02
CA GLU A 163 -7.09 5.29 3.96
C GLU A 163 -7.11 3.76 3.92
N GLY A 164 -5.98 3.10 4.19
CA GLY A 164 -5.93 1.65 4.31
C GLY A 164 -6.63 1.13 5.55
N LEU A 165 -6.51 1.82 6.69
CA LEU A 165 -7.29 1.48 7.90
C LEU A 165 -8.79 1.66 7.68
N LYS A 166 -9.19 2.74 6.98
CA LYS A 166 -10.58 2.98 6.59
C LYS A 166 -11.11 1.90 5.67
N SER A 167 -10.28 1.32 4.81
CA SER A 167 -10.67 0.21 3.96
C SER A 167 -11.04 -1.06 4.75
N LEU A 168 -10.63 -1.19 6.00
CA LEU A 168 -11.08 -2.27 6.89
C LEU A 168 -12.44 -2.01 7.55
N GLU A 169 -13.05 -0.83 7.34
CA GLU A 169 -14.35 -0.48 7.90
C GLU A 169 -15.42 -1.52 7.53
N GLY A 170 -16.17 -1.98 8.53
CA GLY A 170 -17.18 -3.02 8.39
C GLY A 170 -16.67 -4.46 8.52
N THR A 171 -15.36 -4.67 8.69
CA THR A 171 -14.81 -5.97 9.08
C THR A 171 -14.94 -6.19 10.59
N SER A 172 -14.97 -7.46 11.01
CA SER A 172 -15.04 -7.84 12.44
C SER A 172 -13.69 -8.28 13.00
N ILE A 173 -12.65 -7.49 12.74
CA ILE A 173 -11.29 -7.80 13.19
C ILE A 173 -11.18 -7.80 14.71
N LYS A 174 -10.45 -8.77 15.23
CA LYS A 174 -10.17 -8.94 16.65
C LYS A 174 -8.74 -8.57 17.03
N MET A 175 -7.81 -8.72 16.10
CA MET A 175 -6.40 -8.44 16.34
C MET A 175 -5.83 -7.58 15.20
N LEU A 176 -5.23 -6.46 15.57
CA LEU A 176 -4.59 -5.52 14.65
C LEU A 176 -3.15 -5.27 15.09
N ILE A 177 -2.20 -5.54 14.20
CA ILE A 177 -0.77 -5.36 14.45
C ILE A 177 -0.23 -4.28 13.53
N LEU A 178 0.25 -3.19 14.12
CA LEU A 178 0.83 -2.02 13.47
C LEU A 178 2.28 -1.82 13.96
N LYS A 179 3.10 -2.87 13.91
CA LYS A 179 4.49 -2.79 14.37
C LYS A 179 5.38 -2.09 13.34
N ASN A 180 6.18 -1.12 13.77
CA ASN A 180 7.10 -0.34 12.93
C ASN A 180 6.42 0.34 11.72
N CYS A 181 5.19 0.84 11.90
CA CYS A 181 4.49 1.57 10.84
C CYS A 181 4.82 3.07 10.93
N GLU A 182 5.61 3.59 9.97
CA GLU A 182 6.12 4.97 10.00
C GLU A 182 5.05 6.05 9.79
N ASN A 183 3.93 5.70 9.14
CA ASN A 183 2.89 6.65 8.76
C ASN A 183 1.69 6.69 9.73
N ILE A 184 1.72 5.92 10.82
CA ILE A 184 0.64 5.86 11.81
C ILE A 184 0.81 6.99 12.82
N ASP A 185 -0.09 7.96 12.79
CA ASP A 185 -0.14 9.13 13.66
C ASP A 185 -1.32 9.07 14.66
N ASP A 186 -1.41 10.10 15.51
CA ASP A 186 -2.51 10.25 16.47
C ASP A 186 -3.89 10.29 15.80
N PHE A 187 -3.97 10.85 14.60
CA PHE A 187 -5.21 10.89 13.84
C PHE A 187 -5.64 9.48 13.43
N CYS A 188 -4.73 8.64 12.94
CA CYS A 188 -4.99 7.23 12.63
C CYS A 188 -5.49 6.47 13.87
N LEU A 189 -4.84 6.63 15.02
CA LEU A 189 -5.27 5.99 16.27
C LEU A 189 -6.66 6.47 16.71
N SER A 190 -6.95 7.76 16.57
CA SER A 190 -8.26 8.33 16.93
C SER A 190 -9.42 7.73 16.15
N ARG A 191 -9.14 7.14 14.97
CA ARG A 191 -10.09 6.52 14.04
C ARG A 191 -10.26 5.02 14.25
N LEU A 192 -9.47 4.39 15.12
CA LEU A 192 -9.64 2.99 15.48
C LEU A 192 -10.99 2.71 16.18
N TYR A 193 -11.73 3.75 16.59
CA TYR A 193 -13.11 3.60 17.08
C TYR A 193 -14.03 2.86 16.10
N LEU A 194 -13.70 2.82 14.80
CA LEU A 194 -14.40 2.00 13.80
C LEU A 194 -14.43 0.50 14.18
N PHE A 195 -13.49 0.05 15.01
CA PHE A 195 -13.37 -1.32 15.51
C PHE A 195 -13.65 -1.42 17.02
N SER A 196 -14.32 -0.42 17.62
CA SER A 196 -14.54 -0.35 19.08
C SER A 196 -15.20 -1.60 19.66
N ASP A 197 -16.05 -2.24 18.87
CA ASP A 197 -16.91 -3.34 19.29
C ASP A 197 -16.29 -4.72 19.03
N THR A 198 -15.22 -4.81 18.24
CA THR A 198 -14.64 -6.10 17.83
C THR A 198 -13.17 -6.26 18.21
N LEU A 199 -12.41 -5.16 18.30
CA LEU A 199 -10.97 -5.23 18.51
C LEU A 199 -10.63 -5.62 19.95
N GLU A 200 -9.91 -6.74 20.10
CA GLU A 200 -9.49 -7.30 21.39
C GLU A 200 -7.97 -7.11 21.63
N PHE A 201 -7.17 -7.06 20.57
CA PHE A 201 -5.71 -6.92 20.65
C PHE A 201 -5.21 -5.84 19.68
N LEU A 202 -4.38 -4.92 20.17
CA LEU A 202 -3.73 -3.89 19.38
C LEU A 202 -2.23 -3.83 19.69
N ASP A 203 -1.40 -3.91 18.66
CA ASP A 203 0.04 -3.63 18.75
C ASP A 203 0.38 -2.40 17.93
N ILE A 204 0.98 -1.40 18.55
CA ILE A 204 1.44 -0.14 17.92
C ILE A 204 2.94 0.08 18.17
N SER A 205 3.68 -0.98 18.45
CA SER A 205 5.09 -0.88 18.82
C SER A 205 5.94 -0.31 17.69
N GLY A 206 6.88 0.58 17.99
CA GLY A 206 7.76 1.17 16.99
C GLY A 206 7.11 2.20 16.06
N CYS A 207 5.85 2.60 16.30
CA CYS A 207 5.23 3.71 15.59
C CYS A 207 5.80 5.04 16.07
N SER A 208 6.58 5.72 15.22
CA SER A 208 7.32 6.92 15.60
C SER A 208 6.45 8.18 15.70
N LEU A 209 5.34 8.28 14.95
CA LEU A 209 4.49 9.48 14.93
C LEU A 209 3.40 9.48 16.02
N VAL A 210 3.28 8.40 16.79
CA VAL A 210 2.31 8.30 17.88
C VAL A 210 2.79 9.05 19.11
N THR A 211 1.92 9.89 19.66
CA THR A 211 2.14 10.66 20.89
C THR A 211 1.17 10.26 21.99
N ASP A 212 1.35 10.83 23.18
CA ASP A 212 0.45 10.62 24.32
C ASP A 212 -1.02 10.98 24.01
N ASN A 213 -1.25 11.94 23.10
CA ASN A 213 -2.60 12.33 22.67
C ASN A 213 -3.28 11.23 21.85
N GLY A 214 -2.55 10.60 20.93
CA GLY A 214 -3.06 9.48 20.14
C GLY A 214 -3.33 8.25 20.99
N LEU A 215 -2.43 7.95 21.94
CA LEU A 215 -2.63 6.88 22.92
C LEU A 215 -3.87 7.12 23.79
N GLY A 216 -4.14 8.38 24.16
CA GLY A 216 -5.36 8.76 24.85
C GLY A 216 -6.60 8.28 24.09
N ALA A 217 -6.64 8.40 22.76
CA ALA A 217 -7.82 8.02 21.97
C ALA A 217 -8.18 6.53 22.02
N LEU A 218 -7.30 5.66 22.51
CA LEU A 218 -7.56 4.23 22.69
C LEU A 218 -8.66 3.93 23.72
N TYR A 219 -9.03 4.87 24.60
CA TYR A 219 -10.14 4.70 25.54
C TYR A 219 -11.47 4.35 24.84
N LYS A 220 -11.62 4.72 23.55
CA LYS A 220 -12.82 4.42 22.75
C LYS A 220 -12.98 2.93 22.43
N LEU A 221 -11.93 2.14 22.56
CA LEU A 221 -11.91 0.71 22.27
C LEU A 221 -12.36 -0.10 23.49
N LYS A 222 -13.68 -0.22 23.67
CA LYS A 222 -14.28 -0.80 24.88
C LYS A 222 -13.99 -2.30 25.06
N ASN A 223 -13.81 -3.02 23.96
CA ASN A 223 -13.54 -4.46 23.97
C ASN A 223 -12.05 -4.81 23.92
N LEU A 224 -11.16 -3.81 23.96
CA LEU A 224 -9.72 -4.02 23.94
C LEU A 224 -9.27 -4.69 25.24
N LYS A 225 -8.60 -5.84 25.13
CA LYS A 225 -8.07 -6.61 26.26
C LYS A 225 -6.57 -6.48 26.37
N TYR A 226 -5.89 -6.33 25.24
CA TYR A 226 -4.44 -6.30 25.18
C TYR A 226 -3.97 -5.14 24.32
N VAL A 227 -3.01 -4.37 24.85
CA VAL A 227 -2.33 -3.32 24.09
C VAL A 227 -0.82 -3.45 24.25
N ARG A 228 -0.09 -3.34 23.14
CA ARG A 228 1.38 -3.27 23.14
C ARG A 228 1.83 -1.91 22.59
N MET A 229 2.65 -1.22 23.36
CA MET A 229 3.07 0.17 23.14
C MET A 229 4.58 0.35 23.38
N ASN A 230 5.35 -0.61 22.90
CA ASN A 230 6.81 -0.62 23.01
C ASN A 230 7.44 0.37 22.02
N ASP A 231 8.59 0.94 22.37
CA ASP A 231 9.40 1.76 21.45
C ASP A 231 8.64 2.89 20.72
N LEU A 232 7.82 3.64 21.44
CA LEU A 232 7.21 4.90 20.99
C LEU A 232 8.09 6.08 21.40
N PRO A 233 8.96 6.63 20.51
CA PRO A 233 9.93 7.67 20.87
C PRO A 233 9.28 9.02 21.21
N ASN A 234 8.09 9.29 20.65
CA ASN A 234 7.37 10.55 20.82
C ASN A 234 6.26 10.50 21.89
N ALA A 235 6.04 9.34 22.51
CA ALA A 235 5.14 9.19 23.66
C ALA A 235 5.93 9.47 24.95
N GLY A 236 5.70 10.62 25.57
CA GLY A 236 6.49 11.13 26.68
C GLY A 236 6.21 10.42 28.00
N SER A 237 4.94 10.11 28.31
CA SER A 237 4.57 9.43 29.57
C SER A 237 3.65 8.24 29.35
N LYS A 238 4.26 7.12 28.92
CA LYS A 238 3.59 5.82 28.79
C LYS A 238 2.86 5.41 30.07
N SER A 239 3.43 5.70 31.24
CA SER A 239 2.84 5.35 32.53
C SER A 239 1.57 6.15 32.83
N SER A 240 1.55 7.45 32.51
CA SER A 240 0.35 8.29 32.73
C SER A 240 -0.79 7.86 31.82
N VAL A 241 -0.50 7.62 30.54
CA VAL A 241 -1.53 7.19 29.60
C VAL A 241 -1.98 5.76 29.88
N GLY A 242 -1.05 4.86 30.25
CA GLY A 242 -1.39 3.51 30.70
C GLY A 242 -2.37 3.52 31.87
N ASN A 243 -2.14 4.36 32.88
CA ASN A 243 -3.08 4.52 34.00
C ASN A 243 -4.44 5.08 33.56
N LEU A 244 -4.47 6.04 32.64
CA LEU A 244 -5.72 6.57 32.08
C LEU A 244 -6.52 5.46 31.36
N LEU A 245 -5.84 4.66 30.55
CA LEU A 245 -6.47 3.56 29.82
C LEU A 245 -6.98 2.46 30.76
N LEU A 246 -6.24 2.15 31.83
CA LEU A 246 -6.66 1.21 32.87
C LEU A 246 -7.86 1.71 33.67
N ASN A 247 -7.97 3.02 33.91
CA ASN A 247 -9.13 3.61 34.59
C ASN A 247 -10.40 3.48 33.75
N GLU A 248 -10.30 3.70 32.43
CA GLU A 248 -11.44 3.59 31.51
C GLU A 248 -11.78 2.12 31.17
N ASN A 249 -10.77 1.26 31.11
CA ASN A 249 -10.93 -0.17 30.85
C ASN A 249 -10.09 -1.00 31.84
N PRO A 250 -10.68 -1.43 32.97
CA PRO A 250 -9.97 -2.14 34.03
C PRO A 250 -9.51 -3.55 33.62
N ASN A 251 -10.06 -4.10 32.53
CA ASN A 251 -9.68 -5.41 32.01
C ASN A 251 -8.54 -5.33 30.99
N LEU A 252 -8.06 -4.13 30.66
CA LEU A 252 -6.99 -3.91 29.71
C LEU A 252 -5.64 -4.35 30.32
N VAL A 253 -4.86 -5.10 29.55
CA VAL A 253 -3.51 -5.50 29.91
C VAL A 253 -2.52 -4.85 28.96
N VAL A 254 -1.61 -4.05 29.52
CA VAL A 254 -0.50 -3.44 28.77
C VAL A 254 0.66 -4.43 28.73
N LEU A 255 0.99 -4.94 27.53
CA LEU A 255 2.03 -5.94 27.32
C LEU A 255 3.40 -5.27 27.12
N SER A 256 4.43 -5.80 27.78
CA SER A 256 5.77 -5.20 27.82
C SER A 256 6.81 -5.92 26.94
N GLU A 257 6.54 -7.12 26.41
CA GLU A 257 7.51 -7.96 25.67
C GLU A 257 6.99 -8.51 24.33
N ASP A 258 7.93 -8.93 23.46
CA ASP A 258 7.70 -9.62 22.18
C ASP A 258 7.09 -11.02 22.43
N LEU A 259 5.80 -11.06 22.71
CA LEU A 259 5.06 -12.32 22.88
C LEU A 259 4.74 -12.97 21.52
N HIS A 260 4.80 -14.30 21.49
CA HIS A 260 4.30 -15.12 20.38
C HIS A 260 2.82 -14.83 20.14
N LEU A 261 2.50 -14.27 18.96
CA LEU A 261 1.15 -13.89 18.55
C LEU A 261 0.16 -15.06 18.64
N ASP A 262 0.66 -16.29 18.45
CA ASP A 262 -0.11 -17.54 18.40
C ASP A 262 -0.88 -17.84 19.70
N GLU A 263 -0.44 -17.29 20.84
CA GLU A 263 -1.15 -17.46 22.12
C GLU A 263 -2.42 -16.59 22.21
N TYR A 264 -2.44 -15.46 21.49
CA TYR A 264 -3.49 -14.46 21.56
C TYR A 264 -4.39 -14.42 20.32
N ILE A 265 -4.06 -15.21 19.27
CA ILE A 265 -4.96 -15.42 18.14
C ILE A 265 -6.28 -15.96 18.72
N PRO A 266 -7.41 -15.26 18.49
CA PRO A 266 -8.66 -15.69 19.10
C PRO A 266 -9.06 -17.04 18.48
N LYS A 267 -8.91 -18.11 19.27
CA LYS A 267 -9.27 -19.47 18.86
C LYS A 267 -10.74 -19.49 18.46
N SER A 268 -11.02 -19.97 17.25
CA SER A 268 -12.39 -20.18 16.77
C SER A 268 -13.17 -21.04 17.78
N SER A 269 -14.41 -20.66 18.06
CA SER A 269 -15.27 -21.50 18.91
C SER A 269 -15.50 -22.87 18.22
N PRO A 270 -15.75 -23.97 18.96
CA PRO A 270 -15.95 -25.29 18.36
C PRO A 270 -17.06 -25.34 17.30
N LYS A 271 -17.99 -24.38 17.30
CA LYS A 271 -19.07 -24.26 16.31
C LYS A 271 -18.65 -23.65 14.97
N GLU A 272 -17.49 -23.00 14.90
CA GLU A 272 -16.95 -22.38 13.67
C GLU A 272 -16.00 -23.31 12.91
N GLN A 273 -15.55 -24.40 13.53
CA GLN A 273 -14.64 -25.38 12.93
C GLN A 273 -15.33 -26.35 11.95
N ASP A 274 -16.67 -26.41 11.95
CA ASP A 274 -17.48 -27.35 11.13
C ASP A 274 -17.88 -26.81 9.74
N ARG A 275 -17.33 -25.68 9.26
CA ARG A 275 -17.67 -25.14 7.93
C ARG A 275 -16.44 -25.05 7.02
N SER A 276 -16.63 -25.57 5.81
CA SER A 276 -15.78 -25.77 4.62
C SER A 276 -14.78 -24.67 4.18
N VAL A 277 -14.52 -23.63 4.96
CA VAL A 277 -13.66 -22.49 4.58
C VAL A 277 -12.20 -22.90 4.35
N SER A 278 -11.74 -23.98 5.00
CA SER A 278 -10.36 -24.48 4.85
C SER A 278 -10.08 -25.09 3.46
N GLU A 279 -11.10 -25.67 2.80
CA GLU A 279 -10.94 -26.27 1.47
C GLU A 279 -10.93 -25.20 0.36
N ASP A 280 -11.81 -24.20 0.44
CA ASP A 280 -11.93 -23.14 -0.59
C ASP A 280 -10.73 -22.17 -0.62
N LEU A 281 -9.97 -22.04 0.48
CA LEU A 281 -8.75 -21.24 0.52
C LEU A 281 -7.49 -22.05 0.15
N SER A 282 -7.61 -23.36 -0.06
CA SER A 282 -6.48 -24.19 -0.48
C SER A 282 -6.24 -24.03 -1.98
N ALA A 283 -5.06 -23.53 -2.35
CA ALA A 283 -4.62 -23.57 -3.74
C ALA A 283 -4.47 -25.05 -4.17
N PRO A 284 -4.79 -25.43 -5.42
CA PRO A 284 -4.64 -26.80 -5.86
C PRO A 284 -3.18 -27.23 -5.78
N ASP A 285 -2.94 -28.26 -4.97
CA ASP A 285 -1.66 -28.95 -4.88
C ASP A 285 -1.32 -29.56 -6.24
N SER A 286 -0.23 -29.08 -6.86
CA SER A 286 0.22 -29.48 -8.20
C SER A 286 0.96 -30.83 -8.20
N SER A 287 0.55 -31.76 -7.32
CA SER A 287 1.22 -33.05 -7.16
C SER A 287 0.31 -34.29 -7.29
N LYS A 288 -0.99 -34.14 -7.60
CA LYS A 288 -1.84 -35.31 -7.91
C LYS A 288 -2.08 -35.47 -9.40
N GLN A 289 -1.20 -36.24 -10.06
CA GLN A 289 -1.52 -36.86 -11.34
C GLN A 289 -2.71 -37.82 -11.15
N PRO A 290 -3.77 -37.74 -11.97
CA PRO A 290 -4.80 -38.78 -11.97
C PRO A 290 -4.26 -40.03 -12.67
N GLN A 291 -4.21 -41.13 -11.93
CA GLN A 291 -3.97 -42.47 -12.48
C GLN A 291 -5.05 -42.79 -13.52
N GLY A 292 -4.63 -43.08 -14.74
CA GLY A 292 -5.52 -43.52 -15.82
C GLY A 292 -6.19 -44.84 -15.48
N GLN A 293 -7.52 -44.86 -15.50
CA GLN A 293 -8.29 -46.10 -15.51
C GLN A 293 -8.36 -46.61 -16.96
N THR A 294 -7.64 -47.69 -17.23
CA THR A 294 -7.79 -48.50 -18.44
C THR A 294 -9.08 -49.31 -18.32
N GLN A 295 -10.13 -48.93 -19.05
CA GLN A 295 -11.30 -49.78 -19.27
C GLN A 295 -11.00 -50.74 -20.43
N THR A 296 -10.82 -52.03 -20.14
CA THR A 296 -10.85 -53.09 -21.14
C THR A 296 -12.30 -53.52 -21.37
N HIS A 297 -12.85 -53.14 -22.54
CA HIS A 297 -14.06 -53.74 -23.08
C HIS A 297 -13.78 -55.20 -23.46
N SER A 298 -14.59 -56.13 -22.94
CA SER A 298 -14.75 -57.47 -23.50
C SER A 298 -16.23 -57.66 -23.83
N GLU A 299 -16.57 -57.53 -25.10
CA GLU A 299 -17.87 -57.96 -25.63
C GLU A 299 -17.69 -59.33 -26.28
N LYS A 300 -18.46 -60.29 -25.76
CA LYS A 300 -18.77 -61.57 -26.40
C LYS A 300 -19.81 -61.33 -27.49
N SER A 301 -19.49 -61.65 -28.72
CA SER A 301 -20.21 -62.58 -29.63
C SER A 301 -19.70 -62.43 -31.05
#